data_AF-A0A1X0Q5U9-F1
#
_entry.id   AF-A0A1X0Q5U9-F1
#
_cell.length_a   1.000
_cell.length_b   1.000
_cell.length_c   1.000
_cell.angle_alpha   90.00
_cell.angle_beta   90.00
_cell.angle_gamma   90.00
#
_symmetry.space_group_name_H-M   'P 1'
#
loop_
_entity.id
_entity.type
_entity.pdbx_description
1 polymer ?
#
loop_
_entity_poly.entity_id
_entity_poly.type
_entity_poly.pdbx_seq_one_letter_code
_entity_poly.pdbx_strand_id
1 'polypeptide(L)' 'MNPIEAVWAFVKLKLAKFGKLKRNELKEKITEIWFSIPDELIQNYVISFHKRCLAVFNAKGNNTKY' A
#
# COMPACT_ATOMS: atom_id res chain seq x y z
N MET A 1 -10.50 0.04 -2.10
CA MET A 1 -10.84 1.08 -1.10
C MET A 1 -10.07 0.93 0.22
N ASN A 2 -9.76 -0.27 0.72
CA ASN A 2 -9.02 -0.42 1.98
C ASN A 2 -7.59 0.18 1.89
N PRO A 3 -7.19 1.09 2.79
CA PRO A 3 -5.83 1.65 2.85
C PRO A 3 -4.71 0.59 2.96
N ILE A 4 -4.99 -0.60 3.50
CA ILE A 4 -3.99 -1.67 3.60
C ILE A 4 -3.45 -2.12 2.23
N GLU A 5 -4.27 -2.01 1.17
CA GLU A 5 -3.84 -2.33 -0.20
C GLU A 5 -2.74 -1.37 -0.68
N ALA A 6 -2.80 -0.10 -0.27
CA ALA A 6 -1.76 0.87 -0.59
C ALA A 6 -0.45 0.57 0.15
N VAL A 7 -0.54 0.09 1.39
CA VAL A 7 0.62 -0.37 2.17
C VAL A 7 1.27 -1.58 1.48
N TRP A 8 0.48 -2.60 1.11
CA TRP A 8 1.01 -3.76 0.40
C TRP A 8 1.56 -3.42 -0.98
N ALA A 9 0.98 -2.45 -1.70
CA ALA A 9 1.53 -1.97 -2.96
C ALA A 9 2.92 -1.34 -2.77
N PHE A 10 3.12 -0.54 -1.71
CA PHE A 10 4.42 0.02 -1.35
C PHE A 10 5.45 -1.07 -1.02
N VAL A 11 5.06 -2.06 -0.20
CA VAL A 11 5.95 -3.18 0.15
C VAL A 11 6.38 -3.95 -1.10
N LYS A 12 5.42 -4.28 -2.00
CA LYS A 12 5.73 -4.95 -3.28
C LYS A 12 6.66 -4.12 -4.17
N LEU A 13 6.46 -2.81 -4.25
CA LEU A 13 7.30 -1.91 -5.03
C LEU A 13 8.75 -1.89 -4.53
N LYS A 14 8.94 -1.84 -3.20
CA LYS A 14 10.27 -1.91 -2.59
C LYS A 14 10.91 -3.28 -2.80
N LEU A 15 10.14 -4.34 -2.60
CA LEU A 15 10.60 -5.72 -2.74
C LEU A 15 11.03 -6.05 -4.18
N ALA A 16 10.34 -5.52 -5.19
CA ALA A 16 10.68 -5.73 -6.61
C ALA A 16 12.12 -5.33 -6.98
N LYS A 17 12.75 -4.44 -6.20
CA LYS A 17 14.14 -4.00 -6.42
C LYS A 17 15.18 -5.07 -6.11
N PHE A 18 14.83 -6.09 -5.33
CA PHE A 18 15.76 -7.13 -4.88
C PHE A 18 15.80 -8.37 -5.80
N GLY A 19 14.93 -8.44 -6.82
CA GLY A 19 14.86 -9.57 -7.72
C GLY A 19 14.30 -10.84 -7.06
N LYS A 20 14.79 -12.01 -7.46
CA LYS A 20 14.34 -13.30 -6.92
C LYS A 20 15.01 -13.59 -5.57
N LEU A 21 14.20 -13.78 -4.53
CA LEU A 21 14.64 -14.13 -3.19
C LEU A 21 14.17 -15.54 -2.82
N LYS A 22 14.93 -16.26 -1.99
CA LYS A 22 14.47 -17.51 -1.38
C LYS A 22 13.40 -17.20 -0.32
N ARG A 23 12.63 -18.21 0.09
CA ARG A 23 11.51 -18.05 1.03
C ARG A 23 11.89 -17.34 2.34
N ASN A 24 13.04 -17.67 2.93
CA ASN A 24 13.48 -17.06 4.20
C ASN A 24 13.91 -15.61 3.99
N GLU A 25 14.74 -15.35 2.98
CA GLU A 25 15.19 -14.00 2.60
C GLU A 25 13.99 -13.10 2.25
N LEU A 26 12.99 -13.64 1.55
CA LEU A 26 11.75 -12.94 1.23
C LEU A 26 11.01 -12.50 2.50
N LYS A 27 10.89 -13.40 3.49
CA LYS A 27 10.21 -13.09 4.75
C LYS A 27 10.96 -12.01 5.54
N GLU A 28 12.28 -12.12 5.61
CA GLU A 28 13.15 -11.12 6.26
C GLU A 28 13.02 -9.76 5.57
N LYS A 29 13.12 -9.70 4.23
CA LYS A 29 12.99 -8.44 3.48
C LYS A 29 11.62 -7.82 3.57
N ILE A 30 10.54 -8.60 3.55
CA ILE A 30 9.19 -8.06 3.79
C ILE A 30 9.12 -7.41 5.18
N THR A 31 9.68 -8.06 6.19
CA THR A 31 9.68 -7.57 7.57
C THR A 31 10.51 -6.29 7.71
N GLU A 32 11.72 -6.26 7.16
CA GLU A 32 12.56 -5.05 7.13
C GLU A 32 11.84 -3.87 6.43
N ILE A 33 11.27 -4.12 5.25
CA ILE A 33 10.54 -3.09 4.51
C ILE A 33 9.34 -2.60 5.32
N TRP A 34 8.57 -3.50 5.93
CA TRP A 34 7.41 -3.18 6.75
C TRP A 34 7.75 -2.24 7.92
N PHE A 35 8.82 -2.54 8.66
CA PHE A 35 9.26 -1.68 9.77
C PHE A 35 9.93 -0.37 9.31
N SER A 36 10.36 -0.28 8.06
CA SER A 36 10.91 0.96 7.49
C SER A 36 9.86 1.92 6.90
N ILE A 37 8.57 1.55 6.93
CA ILE A 37 7.51 2.39 6.39
C ILE A 37 7.36 3.63 7.29
N PRO A 38 7.50 4.86 6.77
CA PRO A 38 7.31 6.06 7.58
C PRO A 38 5.85 6.21 8.02
N ASP A 39 5.64 6.61 9.28
CA ASP A 39 4.30 6.85 9.83
C ASP A 39 3.51 7.90 9.02
N GLU A 40 4.19 8.93 8.52
CA GLU A 40 3.60 9.95 7.65
C GLU A 40 2.97 9.35 6.38
N LEU A 41 3.59 8.30 5.81
CA LEU A 41 3.05 7.63 4.63
C LEU A 41 1.74 6.89 4.98
N ILE A 42 1.70 6.22 6.14
CA ILE A 42 0.50 5.54 6.64
C ILE A 42 -0.62 6.55 6.92
N GLN A 43 -0.29 7.67 7.59
CA GLN A 43 -1.24 8.74 7.86
C GLN A 43 -1.84 9.31 6.57
N ASN A 44 -1.01 9.52 5.54
CA ASN A 44 -1.47 9.98 4.23
C ASN A 44 -2.47 9.01 3.58
N TYR A 45 -2.28 7.69 3.71
CA TYR A 45 -3.24 6.71 3.21
C TYR A 45 -4.58 6.76 3.94
N VAL A 46 -4.58 7.02 5.25
CA VAL A 46 -5.80 7.16 6.04
C VAL A 46 -6.52 8.47 5.73
N ILE A 47 -5.79 9.60 5.72
CA ILE A 47 -6.35 10.93 5.44
C ILE A 47 -6.97 10.98 4.04
N SER A 48 -6.34 10.35 3.06
CA SER A 48 -6.86 10.29 1.68
C SER A 48 -8.11 9.41 1.54
N PHE A 49 -8.47 8.60 2.54
CA PHE A 49 -9.63 7.70 2.47
C PHE A 49 -10.93 8.44 2.21
N HIS A 50 -11.14 9.60 2.84
CA HIS A 50 -12.32 10.43 2.59
C HIS A 50 -12.46 10.81 1.10
N LYS A 51 -11.36 11.21 0.46
CA LYS A 51 -11.33 11.54 -0.97
C LYS A 51 -11.68 10.34 -1.86
N ARG A 52 -11.26 9.12 -1.46
CA ARG A 52 -11.58 7.88 -2.17
C ARG A 52 -13.07 7.54 -2.06
N CYS A 53 -13.66 7.70 -0.87
CA CYS A 53 -15.11 7.54 -0.66
C CYS A 53 -15.91 8.50 -1.53
N LEU A 54 -15.50 9.78 -1.56
CA LEU A 54 -16.15 10.79 -2.39
C LEU A 54 -16.05 10.45 -3.89
N ALA A 55 -14.91 9.93 -4.34
CA ALA A 55 -14.73 9.48 -5.72
C ALA A 55 -15.68 8.33 -6.09
N VAL A 56 -15.85 7.35 -5.20
CA VAL A 56 -16.79 6.22 -5.41
C VAL A 56 -18.24 6.72 -5.42
N PHE A 57 -18.58 7.63 -4.51
CA PHE A 57 -19.91 8.26 -4.47
C PHE A 57 -20.22 8.97 -5.78
N ASN A 58 -19.31 9.82 -6.26
CA ASN A 58 -19.46 10.54 -7.53
C ASN A 58 -19.50 9.60 -8.74
N ALA A 59 -18.80 8.47 -8.68
CA ALA A 59 -18.83 7.42 -9.70
C ALA A 59 -20.09 6.53 -9.61
N LYS A 60 -21.04 6.83 -8.72
CA LYS A 60 -22.25 6.03 -8.45
C LYS A 60 -21.92 4.56 -8.14
N GLY A 61 -20.85 4.34 -7.37
CA GLY A 61 -20.38 3.00 -6.98
C GLY A 61 -19.49 2.30 -8.01
N ASN A 62 -19.22 2.90 -9.18
CA ASN A 62 -18.30 2.32 -10.16
C ASN A 62 -16.83 2.48 -9.75
N ASN A 63 -15.95 1.76 -10.46
CA ASN A 63 -14.51 1.81 -10.24
C ASN A 63 -13.96 3.23 -10.39
N THR A 64 -12.98 3.54 -9.54
CA THR A 64 -12.28 4.83 -9.55
C THR A 64 -10.80 4.60 -9.82
N LYS A 65 -10.04 5.69 -10.01
CA LYS A 65 -8.57 5.64 -10.13
C LYS A 65 -7.84 5.18 -8.86
N TYR A 66 -8.57 5.01 -7.76
CA TYR A 66 -8.04 4.68 -6.43
C TYR A 66 -8.27 3.23 -6.05
#